data_AF-A0A6A4LIZ1-F1
#
_entry.id   AF-A0A6A4LIZ1-F1
#
_cell.length_a   1.000
_cell.length_b   1.000
_cell.length_c   1.000
_cell.angle_alpha   90.00
_cell.angle_beta   90.00
_cell.angle_gamma   90.00
#
_symmetry.space_group_name_H-M   'P 1'
#
loop_
_entity.id
_entity.type
_entity.pdbx_description
1 polymer ?
#
loop_
_entity_poly.entity_id
_entity_poly.type
_entity_poly.pdbx_seq_one_letter_code
_entity_poly.pdbx_strand_id
1 'polypeptide(L)'
;MEEGALRYSSSPNWVTDHVESKDRNQALTVINSNISAAFNLSSISLVLSSLIGAWIGSSSETTFTSQLIYGNTSQPVIAIKHISLLICFIVAFSSFVQSARCYVHSIFLITMPNADIPITYIQQAVVSASNFWSVGMRALYFATPLLMWVFGPIPMFASSLVTVVVLYNLDWNSTPLLAFHPAGERAEILKKIGQEMTAVGRAIGQEMSAVGRAFEHHGRP
;
A
#
# COMPACT_ATOMS: atom_id res chain seq x y z
N MET A 1 -23.86 -44.37 -5.73
CA MET A 1 -24.21 -42.99 -5.31
C MET A 1 -23.03 -42.03 -5.56
N GLU A 2 -22.21 -42.25 -6.60
CA GLU A 2 -20.96 -41.50 -6.82
C GLU A 2 -20.85 -40.89 -8.24
N GLU A 3 -21.94 -40.86 -9.02
CA GLU A 3 -21.91 -40.30 -10.38
C GLU A 3 -22.50 -38.88 -10.48
N GLY A 4 -22.84 -38.26 -9.34
CA GLY A 4 -23.45 -36.92 -9.29
C GLY A 4 -22.46 -35.75 -9.16
N ALA A 5 -21.21 -35.99 -8.73
CA ALA A 5 -20.29 -34.92 -8.35
C ALA A 5 -19.37 -34.42 -9.49
N LEU A 6 -19.24 -35.16 -10.59
CA LEU A 6 -18.34 -34.81 -11.71
C LEU A 6 -19.03 -33.99 -12.82
N ARG A 7 -20.33 -33.70 -12.69
CA ARG A 7 -21.09 -32.87 -13.66
C ARG A 7 -21.10 -31.37 -13.34
N TYR A 8 -20.26 -30.90 -12.41
CA TYR A 8 -20.07 -29.46 -12.13
C TYR A 8 -18.86 -28.84 -12.88
N SER A 9 -18.35 -29.49 -13.93
CA SER A 9 -17.20 -28.98 -14.69
C SER A 9 -17.47 -29.00 -16.19
N SER A 10 -18.44 -28.21 -16.64
CA SER A 10 -18.57 -27.86 -18.07
C SER A 10 -19.08 -26.43 -18.28
N SER A 11 -18.95 -25.56 -17.29
CA SER A 11 -19.15 -24.12 -17.48
C SER A 11 -17.79 -23.45 -17.77
N PRO A 12 -17.70 -22.41 -18.61
CA PRO A 12 -16.45 -21.71 -19.00
C PRO A 12 -15.72 -20.98 -17.85
N ASN A 13 -16.03 -21.34 -16.61
CA ASN A 13 -15.65 -20.69 -15.36
C ASN A 13 -14.20 -21.00 -14.95
N TRP A 14 -13.55 -21.94 -15.63
CA TRP A 14 -12.14 -22.27 -15.37
C TRP A 14 -11.24 -21.07 -15.67
N VAL A 15 -11.57 -20.24 -16.66
CA VAL A 15 -10.82 -19.01 -16.95
C VAL A 15 -11.00 -18.01 -15.82
N THR A 16 -12.22 -17.82 -15.33
CA THR A 16 -12.50 -16.89 -14.23
C THR A 16 -11.88 -17.33 -12.91
N ASP A 17 -11.88 -18.63 -12.62
CA ASP A 17 -11.24 -19.20 -11.42
C ASP A 17 -9.70 -19.14 -11.49
N HIS A 18 -9.13 -19.36 -12.68
CA HIS A 18 -7.69 -19.22 -12.90
C HIS A 18 -7.23 -17.76 -12.87
N VAL A 19 -8.05 -16.82 -13.36
CA VAL A 19 -7.80 -15.39 -13.25
C VAL A 19 -7.91 -14.93 -11.80
N GLU A 20 -8.96 -15.34 -11.07
CA GLU A 20 -9.16 -14.95 -9.67
C GLU A 20 -8.05 -15.50 -8.76
N SER A 21 -7.62 -16.75 -8.97
CA SER A 21 -6.49 -17.32 -8.23
C SER A 21 -5.15 -16.62 -8.52
N LYS A 22 -4.91 -16.22 -9.77
CA LYS A 22 -3.73 -15.44 -10.17
C LYS A 22 -3.73 -14.05 -9.52
N ASP A 23 -4.86 -13.36 -9.51
CA ASP A 23 -4.99 -12.03 -8.91
C ASP A 23 -4.81 -12.08 -7.39
N ARG A 24 -5.36 -13.09 -6.71
CA ARG A 24 -5.11 -13.35 -5.27
C ARG A 24 -3.63 -13.58 -5.01
N ASN A 25 -2.95 -14.41 -5.81
CA ASN A 25 -1.53 -14.69 -5.65
C ASN A 25 -0.66 -13.45 -5.87
N GLN A 26 -1.03 -12.58 -6.81
CA GLN A 26 -0.33 -11.32 -7.03
C GLN A 26 -0.48 -10.39 -5.81
N ALA A 27 -1.69 -10.25 -5.27
CA ALA A 27 -1.94 -9.45 -4.07
C ALA A 27 -1.16 -9.97 -2.85
N LEU A 28 -1.17 -11.29 -2.62
CA LEU A 28 -0.40 -11.94 -1.56
C LEU A 28 1.10 -11.71 -1.72
N THR A 29 1.62 -11.74 -2.94
CA THR A 29 3.05 -11.47 -3.22
C THR A 29 3.42 -10.04 -2.83
N VAL A 30 2.59 -9.05 -3.20
CA VAL A 30 2.83 -7.65 -2.84
C VAL A 30 2.81 -7.45 -1.32
N ILE A 31 1.81 -8.01 -0.63
CA ILE A 31 1.70 -7.88 0.84
C ILE A 31 2.92 -8.53 1.53
N ASN A 32 3.34 -9.72 1.08
CA ASN A 32 4.53 -10.38 1.62
C ASN A 32 5.81 -9.58 1.38
N SER A 33 5.96 -8.95 0.22
CA SER A 33 7.11 -8.08 -0.04
C SER A 33 7.14 -6.87 0.92
N ASN A 34 5.99 -6.27 1.22
CA ASN A 34 5.87 -5.21 2.21
C ASN A 34 6.17 -5.69 3.64
N ILE A 35 5.72 -6.89 4.04
CA ILE A 35 6.08 -7.48 5.35
C ILE A 35 7.59 -7.67 5.45
N SER A 36 8.23 -8.20 4.40
CA SER A 36 9.69 -8.37 4.37
C SER A 36 10.41 -7.02 4.50
N ALA A 37 9.94 -5.99 3.79
CA ALA A 37 10.46 -4.65 3.92
C ALA A 37 10.27 -4.10 5.35
N ALA A 38 9.14 -4.39 6.02
CA ALA A 38 8.87 -3.98 7.40
C ALA A 38 9.92 -4.54 8.36
N PHE A 39 10.23 -5.83 8.21
CA PHE A 39 11.22 -6.51 9.05
C PHE A 39 12.63 -6.00 8.80
N ASN A 40 13.02 -5.79 7.53
CA ASN A 40 14.31 -5.18 7.21
C ASN A 40 14.46 -3.82 7.90
N LEU A 41 13.44 -2.97 7.78
CA LEU A 41 13.46 -1.63 8.36
C LEU A 41 13.41 -1.63 9.90
N SER A 42 12.66 -2.57 10.47
CA SER A 42 12.61 -2.86 11.90
C SER A 42 13.97 -3.29 12.45
N SER A 43 14.66 -4.20 11.76
CA SER A 43 16.02 -4.64 12.11
C SER A 43 17.04 -3.50 12.01
N ILE A 44 16.98 -2.67 10.96
CA ILE A 44 17.83 -1.49 10.84
C ILE A 44 17.62 -0.54 12.04
N SER A 45 16.37 -0.29 12.44
CA SER A 45 16.05 0.53 13.61
C SER A 45 16.68 -0.01 14.90
N LEU A 46 16.62 -1.33 15.11
CA LEU A 46 17.26 -1.99 16.26
C LEU A 46 18.78 -1.93 16.21
N VAL A 47 19.39 -2.15 15.03
CA VAL A 47 20.84 -2.06 14.85
C VAL A 47 21.33 -0.65 15.15
N LEU A 48 20.64 0.39 14.66
CA LEU A 48 20.96 1.78 14.95
C LEU A 48 20.79 2.10 16.44
N SER A 49 19.74 1.57 17.08
CA SER A 49 19.52 1.70 18.53
C SER A 49 20.63 1.04 19.35
N SER A 50 21.08 -0.15 18.93
CA SER A 50 22.19 -0.84 19.59
C SER A 50 23.51 -0.11 19.37
N LEU A 51 23.77 0.38 18.17
CA LEU A 51 24.98 1.13 17.84
C LEU A 51 25.08 2.43 18.65
N ILE A 52 24.00 3.21 18.74
CA ILE A 52 23.99 4.44 19.53
C ILE A 52 24.10 4.12 21.03
N GLY A 53 23.46 3.07 21.52
CA GLY A 53 23.59 2.61 22.92
C GLY A 53 25.02 2.17 23.26
N ALA A 54 25.64 1.39 22.39
CA ALA A 54 27.04 0.95 22.53
C ALA A 54 28.01 2.14 22.47
N TRP A 55 27.76 3.08 21.57
CA TRP A 55 28.55 4.32 21.46
C TRP A 55 28.53 5.12 22.76
N ILE A 56 27.34 5.29 23.37
CA ILE A 56 27.19 5.97 24.67
C ILE A 56 27.91 5.18 25.78
N GLY A 57 27.72 3.87 25.83
CA GLY A 57 28.36 3.00 26.83
C GLY A 57 29.88 3.01 26.76
N SER A 58 30.44 3.05 25.54
CA SER A 58 31.88 3.12 25.31
C SER A 58 32.46 4.51 25.60
N SER A 59 31.65 5.57 25.57
CA SER A 59 32.10 6.96 25.79
C SER A 59 32.49 7.28 27.24
N SER A 60 32.27 6.36 28.17
CA SER A 60 32.76 6.47 29.55
C SER A 60 34.28 6.36 29.65
N GLU A 61 34.95 5.80 28.64
CA GLU A 61 36.40 5.75 28.50
C GLU A 61 36.88 6.97 27.66
N THR A 62 36.96 8.12 28.32
CA THR A 62 37.85 9.27 28.10
C THR A 62 38.34 9.60 26.67
N THR A 63 38.10 10.86 26.22
CA THR A 63 38.78 11.67 25.17
C THR A 63 38.04 12.04 23.87
N PHE A 64 37.22 11.19 23.26
CA PHE A 64 36.62 11.52 21.95
C PHE A 64 35.36 12.43 21.99
N THR A 65 34.64 12.45 23.12
CA THR A 65 33.39 13.20 23.28
C THR A 65 33.59 14.72 23.22
N SER A 66 34.78 15.22 23.60
CA SER A 66 35.09 16.66 23.61
C SER A 66 35.39 17.24 22.23
N GLN A 67 35.76 16.42 21.23
CA GLN A 67 36.20 16.89 19.93
C GLN A 67 35.09 16.87 18.86
N LEU A 68 34.06 16.04 19.08
CA LEU A 68 32.92 15.86 18.15
C LEU A 68 31.67 16.66 18.54
N ILE A 69 31.57 17.14 19.79
CA ILE A 69 30.42 17.92 20.28
C ILE A 69 30.71 19.42 20.12
N TYR A 70 30.30 20.00 18.99
CA TYR A 70 30.25 21.45 18.82
C TYR A 70 28.98 22.00 19.51
N GLY A 71 29.08 22.34 20.81
CA GLY A 71 28.04 23.07 21.57
C GLY A 71 27.79 22.59 23.01
N ASN A 72 27.73 23.54 23.95
CA ASN A 72 27.50 23.46 25.41
C ASN A 72 27.54 22.08 26.10
N THR A 73 28.59 21.86 26.87
CA THR A 73 29.06 20.62 27.52
C THR A 73 28.32 20.28 28.83
N SER A 74 26.99 20.34 28.87
CA SER A 74 26.26 19.84 30.04
C SER A 74 25.90 18.35 29.84
N GLN A 75 26.57 17.47 30.60
CA GLN A 75 26.28 16.02 30.72
C GLN A 75 24.80 15.64 30.60
N PRO A 76 23.84 16.25 31.35
CA PRO A 76 22.43 15.88 31.26
C PRO A 76 21.80 16.19 29.89
N VAL A 77 22.23 17.27 29.23
CA VAL A 77 21.68 17.70 27.94
C VAL A 77 22.07 16.72 26.82
N ILE A 78 23.29 16.16 26.89
CA ILE A 78 23.76 15.15 25.92
C ILE A 78 22.99 13.84 26.11
N ALA A 79 22.80 13.38 27.35
CA ALA A 79 22.04 12.17 27.63
C ALA A 79 20.58 12.27 27.13
N ILE A 80 19.91 13.41 27.37
CA ILE A 80 18.53 13.64 26.92
C ILE A 80 18.41 13.55 25.38
N LYS A 81 19.37 14.10 24.63
CA LYS A 81 19.39 14.01 23.16
C LYS A 81 19.41 12.55 22.67
N HIS A 82 20.26 11.73 23.28
CA HIS A 82 20.41 10.32 22.90
C HIS A 82 19.22 9.46 23.33
N ILE A 83 18.66 9.70 24.52
CA ILE A 83 17.44 9.02 24.98
C ILE A 83 16.26 9.33 24.07
N SER A 84 16.09 10.59 23.67
CA SER A 84 15.04 10.99 22.71
C SER A 84 15.17 10.26 21.38
N LEU A 85 16.40 10.11 20.87
CA LEU A 85 16.70 9.38 19.63
C LEU A 85 16.39 7.88 19.77
N LEU A 86 16.77 7.25 20.88
CA LEU A 86 16.45 5.84 21.18
C LEU A 86 14.94 5.60 21.25
N ILE A 87 14.20 6.47 21.96
CA ILE A 87 12.73 6.38 22.04
C ILE A 87 12.12 6.45 20.63
N CYS A 88 12.64 7.34 19.77
CA CYS A 88 12.17 7.47 18.40
C CYS A 88 12.35 6.18 17.59
N PHE A 89 13.52 5.52 17.67
CA PHE A 89 13.76 4.24 17.00
C PHE A 89 12.92 3.08 17.56
N ILE A 90 12.64 3.07 18.86
CA ILE A 90 11.74 2.08 19.47
C ILE A 90 10.29 2.27 18.97
N VAL A 91 9.84 3.52 18.84
CA VAL A 91 8.52 3.83 18.27
C VAL A 91 8.43 3.40 16.80
N ALA A 92 9.48 3.67 16.01
CA ALA A 92 9.56 3.21 14.62
C ALA A 92 9.52 1.68 14.53
N PHE A 93 10.35 0.99 15.31
CA PHE A 93 10.38 -0.47 15.42
C PHE A 93 8.99 -1.05 15.74
N SER A 94 8.33 -0.52 16.78
CA SER A 94 7.01 -0.97 17.22
C SER A 94 5.95 -0.77 16.12
N SER A 95 6.03 0.34 15.39
CA SER A 95 5.12 0.64 14.27
C SER A 95 5.30 -0.32 13.10
N PHE A 96 6.53 -0.68 12.73
CA PHE A 96 6.80 -1.67 11.67
C PHE A 96 6.36 -3.07 12.06
N VAL A 97 6.59 -3.48 13.32
CA VAL A 97 6.11 -4.77 13.83
C VAL A 97 4.58 -4.82 13.79
N GLN A 98 3.90 -3.75 14.21
CA GLN A 98 2.44 -3.69 14.19
C GLN A 98 1.87 -3.71 12.77
N SER A 99 2.49 -2.98 11.85
CA SER A 99 2.15 -3.01 10.43
C SER A 99 2.27 -4.43 9.85
N ALA A 100 3.39 -5.11 10.11
CA ALA A 100 3.61 -6.49 9.68
C ALA A 100 2.54 -7.45 10.23
N ARG A 101 2.15 -7.31 11.50
CA ARG A 101 1.07 -8.14 12.09
C ARG A 101 -0.28 -7.89 11.41
N CYS A 102 -0.63 -6.64 11.16
CA CYS A 102 -1.88 -6.32 10.45
C CYS A 102 -1.88 -6.87 9.01
N TYR A 103 -0.73 -6.85 8.32
CA TYR A 103 -0.59 -7.48 7.00
C TYR A 103 -0.75 -9.01 7.06
N VAL A 104 -0.17 -9.68 8.04
CA VAL A 104 -0.35 -11.13 8.23
C VAL A 104 -1.81 -11.47 8.53
N HIS A 105 -2.49 -10.67 9.36
CA HIS A 105 -3.92 -10.85 9.63
C HIS A 105 -4.75 -10.68 8.35
N SER A 106 -4.40 -9.72 7.49
CA SER A 106 -5.04 -9.55 6.19
C SER A 106 -4.80 -10.74 5.25
N ILE A 107 -3.57 -11.26 5.16
CA ILE A 107 -3.24 -12.46 4.38
C ILE A 107 -4.06 -13.65 4.86
N PHE A 108 -4.17 -13.83 6.17
CA PHE A 108 -4.97 -14.91 6.76
C PHE A 108 -6.44 -14.83 6.33
N LEU A 109 -7.03 -13.63 6.37
CA LEU A 109 -8.40 -13.40 5.90
C LEU A 109 -8.56 -13.67 4.40
N ILE A 110 -7.59 -13.29 3.57
CA ILE A 110 -7.59 -13.51 2.11
C ILE A 110 -7.48 -15.01 1.77
N THR A 111 -6.75 -15.77 2.58
CA THR A 111 -6.44 -17.18 2.29
C THR A 111 -7.52 -18.14 2.80
N MET A 112 -8.48 -17.69 3.61
CA MET A 112 -9.48 -18.55 4.22
C MET A 112 -10.61 -18.90 3.23
N PRO A 113 -10.71 -20.15 2.73
CA PRO A 113 -11.51 -20.47 1.55
C PRO A 113 -13.01 -20.74 1.83
N ASN A 114 -13.55 -20.42 3.01
CA ASN A 114 -14.91 -20.82 3.41
C ASN A 114 -15.64 -19.83 4.32
N ALA A 115 -15.15 -18.59 4.44
CA ALA A 115 -15.80 -17.59 5.25
C ALA A 115 -16.37 -16.51 4.32
N ASP A 116 -17.67 -16.25 4.42
CA ASP A 116 -18.36 -15.14 3.75
C ASP A 116 -17.93 -13.83 4.43
N ILE A 117 -16.65 -13.49 4.29
CA ILE A 117 -16.04 -12.33 4.91
C ILE A 117 -16.27 -11.15 3.97
N PRO A 118 -16.96 -10.10 4.42
CA PRO A 118 -17.17 -8.93 3.59
C PRO A 118 -15.80 -8.32 3.22
N ILE A 119 -15.61 -8.06 1.93
CA ILE A 119 -14.37 -7.49 1.35
C ILE A 119 -13.94 -6.20 2.06
N THR A 120 -14.89 -5.46 2.64
CA THR A 120 -14.66 -4.27 3.45
C THR A 120 -13.76 -4.51 4.66
N TYR A 121 -13.83 -5.69 5.28
CA TYR A 121 -13.01 -6.04 6.45
C TYR A 121 -11.55 -6.29 6.05
N ILE A 122 -11.33 -6.97 4.92
CA ILE A 122 -10.00 -7.19 4.34
C ILE A 122 -9.37 -5.84 3.95
N GLN A 123 -10.14 -4.99 3.27
CA GLN A 123 -9.70 -3.64 2.90
C GLN A 123 -9.33 -2.81 4.13
N GLN A 124 -10.16 -2.83 5.18
CA GLN A 124 -9.88 -2.10 6.41
C GLN A 124 -8.60 -2.61 7.11
N ALA A 125 -8.35 -3.93 7.10
CA ALA A 125 -7.13 -4.51 7.66
C ALA A 125 -5.87 -4.05 6.90
N VAL A 126 -5.90 -4.04 5.56
CA VAL A 126 -4.77 -3.58 4.72
C VAL A 126 -4.53 -2.07 4.89
N VAL A 127 -5.60 -1.27 4.92
CA VAL A 127 -5.50 0.19 5.11
C VAL A 127 -4.92 0.51 6.48
N SER A 128 -5.35 -0.20 7.52
CA SER A 128 -4.80 -0.03 8.87
C SER A 128 -3.32 -0.41 8.92
N ALA A 129 -2.92 -1.50 8.27
CA ALA A 129 -1.50 -1.90 8.15
C ALA A 129 -0.66 -0.84 7.44
N SER A 130 -1.18 -0.27 6.35
CA SER A 130 -0.56 0.79 5.56
C SER A 130 -0.43 2.10 6.34
N ASN A 131 -1.39 2.40 7.21
CA ASN A 131 -1.33 3.55 8.10
C ASN A 131 -0.20 3.38 9.13
N PHE A 132 -0.09 2.22 9.80
CA PHE A 132 1.02 1.95 10.73
C PHE A 132 2.38 1.97 10.04
N TRP A 133 2.47 1.46 8.81
CA TRP A 133 3.68 1.56 7.99
C TRP A 133 4.10 3.02 7.79
N SER A 134 3.15 3.86 7.38
CA SER A 134 3.38 5.28 7.15
C SER A 134 3.80 6.01 8.44
N VAL A 135 3.19 5.66 9.58
CA VAL A 135 3.59 6.17 10.89
C VAL A 135 5.03 5.76 11.25
N GLY A 136 5.42 4.51 10.97
CA GLY A 136 6.80 4.05 11.17
C GLY A 136 7.81 4.84 10.32
N MET A 137 7.49 5.08 9.04
CA MET A 137 8.32 5.91 8.15
C MET A 137 8.44 7.34 8.68
N ARG A 138 7.33 7.94 9.14
CA ARG A 138 7.32 9.27 9.78
C ARG A 138 8.24 9.31 11.00
N ALA A 139 8.18 8.29 11.87
CA ALA A 139 9.06 8.20 13.03
C ALA A 139 10.53 8.14 12.62
N LEU A 140 10.91 7.36 11.59
CA LEU A 140 12.29 7.35 11.08
C LEU A 140 12.72 8.68 10.47
N TYR A 141 11.80 9.40 9.83
CA TYR A 141 12.08 10.75 9.33
C TYR A 141 12.31 11.75 10.45
N PHE A 142 11.73 11.57 11.64
CA PHE A 142 12.07 12.37 12.82
C PHE A 142 13.37 11.92 13.50
N ALA A 143 13.66 10.61 13.48
CA ALA A 143 14.90 10.06 14.04
C ALA A 143 16.15 10.56 13.31
N THR A 144 16.08 10.74 11.98
CA THR A 144 17.21 11.17 11.15
C THR A 144 17.72 12.58 11.53
N PRO A 145 16.86 13.62 11.65
CA PRO A 145 17.12 14.89 12.31
C PRO A 145 17.79 14.79 13.67
N LEU A 146 17.24 13.96 14.56
CA LEU A 146 17.75 13.80 15.93
C LEU A 146 19.14 13.17 15.94
N LEU A 147 19.42 12.26 14.99
CA LEU A 147 20.76 11.69 14.79
C LEU A 147 21.72 12.74 14.26
N MET A 148 21.30 13.52 13.27
CA MET A 148 22.13 14.58 12.70
C MET A 148 22.39 15.72 13.70
N TRP A 149 21.44 15.98 14.61
CA TRP A 149 21.56 16.95 15.70
C TRP A 149 22.72 16.65 16.66
N VAL A 150 23.15 15.39 16.77
CA VAL A 150 24.31 15.01 17.59
C VAL A 150 25.60 15.66 17.07
N PHE A 151 25.68 15.99 15.77
CA PHE A 151 26.87 16.55 15.13
C PHE A 151 26.97 18.10 15.15
N GLY A 152 25.94 18.87 15.56
CA GLY A 152 26.04 20.33 15.79
C GLY A 152 24.90 21.25 15.26
N PRO A 153 25.10 22.59 15.22
CA PRO A 153 24.09 23.60 14.82
C PRO A 153 23.80 23.66 13.31
N ILE A 154 24.79 23.32 12.48
CA ILE A 154 24.67 23.26 11.02
C ILE A 154 23.68 22.15 10.61
N PRO A 155 23.82 20.91 11.12
CA PRO A 155 22.82 19.87 10.84
C PRO A 155 21.45 20.13 11.46
N MET A 156 21.35 20.87 12.57
CA MET A 156 20.07 21.29 13.16
C MET A 156 19.22 22.14 12.17
N PHE A 157 19.87 23.01 11.39
CA PHE A 157 19.17 23.81 10.38
C PHE A 157 18.68 22.94 9.21
N ALA A 158 19.55 22.06 8.72
CA ALA A 158 19.20 21.11 7.66
C ALA A 158 18.07 20.17 8.10
N SER A 159 18.09 19.72 9.35
CA SER A 159 17.09 18.79 9.87
C SER A 159 15.71 19.43 10.07
N SER A 160 15.66 20.71 10.43
CA SER A 160 14.42 21.49 10.48
C SER A 160 13.78 21.58 9.08
N LEU A 161 14.57 21.92 8.07
CA LEU A 161 14.12 21.96 6.67
C LEU A 161 13.64 20.59 6.18
N VAL A 162 14.38 19.52 6.48
CA VAL A 162 13.97 18.14 6.12
C VAL A 162 12.66 17.77 6.81
N THR A 163 12.48 18.10 8.08
CA THR A 163 11.23 17.82 8.81
C THR A 163 10.06 18.58 8.19
N VAL A 164 10.23 19.86 7.87
CA VAL A 164 9.21 20.68 7.20
C VAL A 164 8.89 20.13 5.80
N VAL A 165 9.89 19.76 5.01
CA VAL A 165 9.71 19.19 3.67
C VAL A 165 9.01 17.84 3.74
N VAL A 166 9.37 16.98 4.70
CA VAL A 166 8.71 15.69 4.89
C VAL A 166 7.27 15.87 5.34
N LEU A 167 7.01 16.72 6.35
CA LEU A 167 5.64 17.03 6.78
C LEU A 167 4.82 17.64 5.63
N TYR A 168 5.43 18.50 4.84
CA TYR A 168 4.81 19.09 3.66
C TYR A 168 4.44 18.02 2.64
N ASN A 169 5.36 17.12 2.26
CA ASN A 169 5.05 16.02 1.33
C ASN A 169 3.97 15.08 1.86
N LEU A 170 3.95 14.87 3.18
CA LEU A 170 3.03 13.99 3.87
C LEU A 170 1.62 14.55 4.00
N ASP A 171 1.50 15.86 4.22
CA ASP A 171 0.25 16.62 4.28
C ASP A 171 -0.30 16.86 2.86
N TRP A 172 0.59 17.07 1.88
CA TRP A 172 0.22 17.25 0.47
C TRP A 172 -0.20 15.94 -0.22
N ASN A 173 0.34 14.79 0.21
CA ASN A 173 -0.06 13.46 -0.29
C ASN A 173 -1.39 12.96 0.32
N SER A 174 -2.05 13.75 1.19
CA SER A 174 -3.47 13.56 1.52
C SER A 174 -4.39 14.09 0.41
N THR A 175 -3.94 14.06 -0.85
CA THR A 175 -4.81 14.21 -2.02
C THR A 175 -5.98 13.24 -1.92
N PRO A 176 -7.23 13.71 -2.07
CA PRO A 176 -8.42 12.88 -1.99
C PRO A 176 -8.32 11.76 -3.02
N LEU A 177 -8.76 10.56 -2.61
CA LEU A 177 -8.78 9.36 -3.44
C LEU A 177 -9.20 9.74 -4.86
N LEU A 178 -8.35 9.43 -5.86
CA LEU A 178 -8.80 9.37 -7.26
C LEU A 178 -10.14 8.66 -7.23
N ALA A 179 -11.20 9.37 -7.62
CA ALA A 179 -12.52 8.81 -7.73
C ALA A 179 -12.38 7.58 -8.64
N PHE A 180 -12.34 6.40 -8.01
CA PHE A 180 -12.30 5.15 -8.74
C PHE A 180 -13.64 5.10 -9.42
N HIS A 181 -13.66 5.43 -10.71
CA HIS A 181 -14.86 5.40 -11.51
C HIS A 181 -15.42 3.98 -11.38
N PRO A 182 -16.58 3.79 -10.75
CA PRO A 182 -17.08 2.45 -10.48
C PRO A 182 -17.20 1.73 -11.82
N ALA A 183 -16.74 0.48 -11.88
CA ALA A 183 -16.82 -0.37 -13.07
C ALA A 183 -18.26 -0.44 -13.65
N GLY A 184 -19.27 -0.10 -12.84
CA GLY A 184 -20.66 0.09 -13.24
C GLY A 184 -20.86 1.10 -14.36
N GLU A 185 -20.17 2.25 -14.37
CA GLU A 185 -20.41 3.27 -15.41
C GLU A 185 -19.79 2.85 -16.76
N ARG A 186 -18.63 2.16 -16.73
CA ARG A 186 -18.09 1.51 -17.95
C ARG A 186 -19.02 0.42 -18.48
N ALA A 187 -19.61 -0.38 -17.59
CA ALA A 187 -20.58 -1.41 -17.99
C ALA A 187 -21.89 -0.81 -18.54
N GLU A 188 -22.32 0.34 -18.00
CA GLU A 188 -23.50 1.07 -18.45
C GLU A 188 -23.27 1.72 -19.82
N ILE A 189 -22.10 2.33 -20.03
CA ILE A 189 -21.66 2.86 -21.33
C ILE A 189 -21.60 1.75 -22.38
N LEU A 190 -21.03 0.59 -22.05
CA LEU A 190 -20.97 -0.55 -22.96
C LEU A 190 -22.35 -1.13 -23.28
N LYS A 191 -23.26 -1.20 -22.30
CA LYS A 191 -24.66 -1.58 -22.54
C LYS A 191 -25.36 -0.61 -23.49
N LYS A 192 -25.16 0.69 -23.27
CA LYS A 192 -25.75 1.74 -24.11
C LYS A 192 -25.26 1.66 -25.55
N ILE A 193 -23.95 1.46 -25.73
CA ILE A 193 -23.34 1.24 -27.07
C ILE A 193 -23.89 -0.04 -27.73
N GLY A 194 -24.05 -1.13 -26.98
CA GLY A 194 -24.63 -2.37 -27.51
C GLY A 194 -26.10 -2.22 -27.95
N GLN A 195 -26.89 -1.45 -27.22
CA GLN A 195 -28.28 -1.15 -27.58
C GLN A 195 -28.38 -0.31 -28.86
N GLU A 196 -27.56 0.74 -28.99
CA GLU A 196 -27.50 1.57 -30.20
C GLU A 196 -27.10 0.75 -31.42
N MET A 197 -26.08 -0.10 -31.31
CA MET A 197 -25.63 -0.95 -32.42
C MET A 197 -26.72 -1.95 -32.86
N THR A 198 -27.48 -2.47 -31.90
CA THR A 198 -28.61 -3.38 -32.17
C THR A 198 -29.78 -2.64 -32.85
N ALA A 199 -30.05 -1.40 -32.46
CA ALA A 199 -31.07 -0.56 -33.06
C ALA A 199 -30.71 -0.20 -34.52
N VAL A 200 -29.45 0.19 -34.76
CA VAL A 200 -28.93 0.47 -36.12
C VAL A 200 -29.00 -0.78 -37.00
N GLY A 201 -28.61 -1.95 -36.49
CA GLY A 201 -28.72 -3.21 -37.22
C GLY A 201 -30.15 -3.55 -37.63
N ARG A 202 -31.14 -3.29 -36.76
CA ARG A 202 -32.56 -3.48 -37.09
C ARG A 202 -33.06 -2.50 -38.15
N ALA A 203 -32.67 -1.23 -38.06
CA ALA A 203 -33.04 -0.22 -39.06
C ALA A 203 -32.50 -0.59 -40.45
N ILE A 204 -31.22 -0.99 -40.54
CA ILE A 204 -30.61 -1.44 -41.80
C ILE A 204 -31.30 -2.70 -42.33
N GLY A 205 -31.65 -3.66 -41.46
CA GLY A 205 -32.39 -4.86 -41.86
C GLY A 205 -33.80 -4.56 -42.38
N GLN A 206 -34.49 -3.57 -41.81
CA GLN A 206 -35.79 -3.12 -42.28
C GLN A 206 -35.71 -2.41 -43.63
N GLU A 207 -34.72 -1.55 -43.83
CA GLU A 207 -34.45 -0.89 -45.11
C GLU A 207 -34.13 -1.91 -46.21
N MET A 208 -33.25 -2.88 -45.92
CA MET A 208 -32.87 -3.93 -46.88
C MET A 208 -34.05 -4.85 -47.22
N SER A 209 -34.92 -5.14 -46.25
CA SER A 209 -36.17 -5.88 -46.48
C SER A 209 -37.21 -5.08 -47.28
N ALA A 210 -37.28 -3.76 -47.08
CA ALA A 210 -38.13 -2.87 -47.88
C ALA A 210 -37.64 -2.78 -49.34
N VAL A 211 -36.32 -2.66 -49.54
CA VAL A 211 -35.69 -2.67 -50.88
C VAL A 211 -35.88 -4.02 -51.58
N GLY A 212 -35.72 -5.14 -50.87
CA GLY A 212 -35.98 -6.48 -51.42
C GLY A 212 -37.43 -6.66 -51.89
N ARG A 213 -38.40 -6.20 -51.08
CA ARG A 213 -39.83 -6.22 -51.46
C ARG A 213 -40.16 -5.29 -52.64
N ALA A 214 -39.47 -4.15 -52.75
CA ALA A 214 -39.62 -3.25 -53.89
C ALA A 214 -39.07 -3.86 -55.19
N PHE A 215 -37.97 -4.60 -55.11
CA PHE A 215 -37.39 -5.31 -56.25
C PHE A 215 -38.26 -6.48 -56.73
N GLU A 216 -38.87 -7.20 -55.79
CA GLU A 216 -39.75 -8.35 -56.08
C GLU A 216 -41.09 -7.94 -56.72
N HIS A 217 -41.57 -6.72 -56.45
CA HIS A 217 -42.72 -6.13 -57.13
C HIS A 217 -42.41 -5.66 -58.56
N HIS A 218 -41.16 -5.32 -58.87
CA HIS A 218 -40.76 -4.81 -60.19
C HIS A 218 -40.29 -5.91 -61.16
N GLY A 219 -40.02 -7.12 -60.65
CA GLY A 219 -39.55 -8.29 -61.41
C GLY A 219 -40.62 -9.29 -61.88
N ARG A 220 -41.91 -8.97 -61.76
CA ARG A 220 -42.96 -9.80 -62.40
C ARG A 220 -43.25 -9.26 -63.82
N PRO A 221 -43.00 -10.04 -64.88
CA PRO A 221 -43.47 -9.72 -66.23
C PRO A 221 -45.00 -9.79 -66.32
#